data_AF-A0A8S3A7T7-F1
#
_entry.id   AF-A0A8S3A7T7-F1
#
_cell.length_a   1.000
_cell.length_b   1.000
_cell.length_c   1.000
_cell.angle_alpha   90.00
_cell.angle_beta   90.00
_cell.angle_gamma   90.00
#
_symmetry.space_group_name_H-M   'P 1'
#
loop_
_entity.id
_entity.type
_entity.pdbx_description
1 polymer ?
#
loop_
_entity_poly.entity_id
_entity_poly.type
_entity_poly.pdbx_seq_one_letter_code
_entity_poly.pdbx_strand_id
1 'polypeptide(L)'
;WPPSTSGLIQTNWSGTWHGVIEAYPEGQIGDGWHKTMIVGSYPMTDETCTTLNSTFTEHGVVKLIKDYRFCRGRDASDLYIDAGNAGKLVVQWINDVLISSFKTNGVFTVSSLRMRGDTLVEEIIIAEDKPGDENSLVSMRTHSIHLIKMKRITDEA
;
A
#
# COMPACT_ATOMS: atom_id res chain seq x y z
N TRP A 1 7.76 24.01 13.44
CA TRP A 1 7.69 22.58 13.79
C TRP A 1 8.94 21.93 13.23
N PRO A 2 9.91 21.50 14.05
CA PRO A 2 11.12 20.89 13.52
C PRO A 2 10.77 19.49 12.94
N PRO A 3 11.47 19.02 11.90
CA PRO A 3 11.21 17.71 11.32
C PRO A 3 11.75 16.64 12.29
N SER A 4 10.87 16.08 13.12
CA SER A 4 11.23 15.02 14.05
C SER A 4 11.14 13.65 13.36
N THR A 5 12.24 12.89 13.41
CA THR A 5 12.29 11.41 13.37
C THR A 5 11.85 10.64 12.10
N SER A 6 11.36 11.29 11.04
CA SER A 6 10.86 10.59 9.84
C SER A 6 11.90 9.70 9.13
N GLY A 7 13.19 9.99 9.23
CA GLY A 7 14.24 9.22 8.54
C GLY A 7 14.49 7.81 9.08
N LEU A 8 14.23 7.55 10.37
CA LEU A 8 14.44 6.22 10.98
C LEU A 8 13.25 5.27 10.74
N ILE A 9 12.05 5.81 10.57
CA ILE A 9 10.84 5.02 10.33
C ILE A 9 10.86 4.41 8.93
N GLN A 10 11.43 5.12 7.95
CA GLN A 10 11.44 4.72 6.53
C GLN A 10 12.39 3.56 6.21
N THR A 11 13.44 3.33 7.01
CA THR A 11 14.46 2.29 6.74
C THR A 11 14.06 0.89 7.20
N ASN A 12 13.10 0.77 8.13
CA ASN A 12 12.66 -0.54 8.64
C ASN A 12 11.64 -1.24 7.71
N TRP A 13 11.23 -0.62 6.60
CA TRP A 13 10.19 -1.19 5.74
C TRP A 13 10.79 -2.09 4.67
N SER A 14 12.05 -1.85 4.30
CA SER A 14 12.71 -2.61 3.25
C SER A 14 12.86 -4.08 3.63
N GLY A 15 12.56 -4.97 2.70
CA GLY A 15 12.65 -6.41 2.86
C GLY A 15 11.46 -7.14 2.24
N THR A 16 11.40 -8.44 2.51
CA THR A 16 10.32 -9.30 2.05
C THR A 16 9.36 -9.55 3.20
N TRP A 17 8.07 -9.40 2.94
CA TRP A 17 6.98 -9.46 3.92
C TRP A 17 5.93 -10.45 3.44
N HIS A 18 5.40 -11.26 4.35
CA HIS A 18 4.34 -12.20 4.04
C HIS A 18 3.22 -12.15 5.08
N GLY A 19 1.97 -12.17 4.64
CA GLY A 19 0.80 -12.14 5.51
C GLY A 19 -0.45 -12.73 4.87
N VAL A 20 -1.46 -12.92 5.71
CA VAL A 20 -2.81 -13.35 5.32
C VAL A 20 -3.66 -12.11 5.07
N ILE A 21 -4.57 -12.19 4.09
CA ILE A 21 -5.54 -11.14 3.81
C ILE A 21 -6.83 -11.45 4.57
N GLU A 22 -7.22 -10.57 5.48
CA GLU A 22 -8.49 -10.62 6.22
C GLU A 22 -9.43 -9.59 5.60
N ALA A 23 -10.60 -9.99 5.09
CA ALA A 23 -11.59 -9.04 4.59
C ALA A 23 -12.76 -8.81 5.56
N TYR A 24 -13.24 -7.58 5.58
CA TYR A 24 -14.38 -7.14 6.37
C TYR A 24 -15.43 -6.46 5.46
N PRO A 25 -16.72 -6.83 5.55
CA PRO A 25 -17.25 -7.92 6.37
C PRO A 25 -16.67 -9.29 5.96
N GLU A 26 -16.66 -10.23 6.92
CA GLU A 26 -16.14 -11.58 6.70
C GLU A 26 -16.83 -12.26 5.50
N GLY A 27 -16.07 -13.07 4.76
CA GLY A 27 -16.58 -13.80 3.57
C GLY A 27 -16.59 -13.01 2.27
N GLN A 28 -16.16 -11.73 2.27
CA GLN A 28 -15.96 -10.94 1.03
C GLN A 28 -14.87 -11.52 0.11
N ILE A 29 -13.83 -12.08 0.73
CA ILE A 29 -12.81 -12.89 0.06
C ILE A 29 -12.83 -14.26 0.73
N GLY A 30 -12.68 -15.33 -0.04
CA GLY A 30 -12.58 -16.68 0.50
C GLY A 30 -11.37 -16.84 1.40
N ASP A 31 -11.28 -17.99 2.09
CA ASP A 31 -10.11 -18.29 2.92
C ASP A 31 -8.86 -18.56 2.07
N GLY A 32 -7.69 -18.47 2.71
CA GLY A 32 -6.43 -18.88 2.09
C GLY A 32 -5.85 -17.87 1.09
N TRP A 33 -6.28 -16.60 1.15
CA TRP A 33 -5.63 -15.50 0.46
C TRP A 33 -4.41 -15.00 1.24
N HIS A 34 -3.26 -14.95 0.58
CA HIS A 34 -2.02 -14.42 1.12
C HIS A 34 -1.46 -13.33 0.23
N LYS A 35 -0.64 -12.47 0.83
CA LYS A 35 0.15 -11.46 0.16
C LYS A 35 1.61 -11.62 0.55
N THR A 36 2.49 -11.65 -0.45
CA THR A 36 3.93 -11.43 -0.28
C THR A 36 4.28 -10.08 -0.89
N MET A 37 4.93 -9.21 -0.13
CA MET A 37 5.36 -7.88 -0.57
C MET A 37 6.89 -7.77 -0.48
N ILE A 38 7.54 -7.30 -1.54
CA ILE A 38 8.96 -6.98 -1.57
C ILE A 38 9.09 -5.46 -1.63
N VAL A 39 9.66 -4.87 -0.59
CA VAL A 39 9.82 -3.43 -0.44
C VAL A 39 11.31 -3.09 -0.50
N GLY A 40 11.68 -2.18 -1.40
CA GLY A 40 13.02 -1.63 -1.50
C GLY A 40 13.33 -0.58 -0.43
N SER A 41 14.49 0.05 -0.54
CA SER A 41 14.82 1.24 0.26
C SER A 41 13.88 2.40 -0.07
N TYR A 42 13.82 3.40 0.81
CA TYR A 42 13.16 4.65 0.48
C TYR A 42 13.90 5.37 -0.68
N PRO A 43 13.20 5.90 -1.70
CA PRO A 43 13.83 6.62 -2.80
C PRO A 43 14.35 8.00 -2.33
N MET A 44 15.63 8.06 -1.98
CA MET A 44 16.28 9.27 -1.44
C MET A 44 16.65 10.31 -2.50
N THR A 45 16.77 9.89 -3.76
CA THR A 45 17.23 10.73 -4.87
C THR A 45 16.07 11.07 -5.80
N ASP A 46 16.04 12.29 -6.31
CA ASP A 46 15.04 12.70 -7.30
C ASP A 46 15.14 11.82 -8.55
N GLU A 47 13.98 11.58 -9.18
CA GLU A 47 13.81 10.75 -10.39
C GLU A 47 14.29 9.29 -10.22
N THR A 48 14.28 8.77 -8.99
CA THR A 48 14.62 7.38 -8.70
C THR A 48 13.44 6.59 -8.19
N CYS A 49 13.50 5.28 -8.42
CA CYS A 49 12.49 4.33 -7.97
C CYS A 49 13.15 3.15 -7.26
N THR A 50 12.44 2.59 -6.30
CA THR A 50 12.79 1.37 -5.61
C THR A 50 11.66 0.35 -5.73
N THR A 51 11.95 -0.91 -5.41
CA THR A 51 11.01 -2.02 -5.56
C THR A 51 9.79 -1.87 -4.66
N LEU A 52 8.60 -2.14 -5.19
CA LEU A 52 7.37 -2.32 -4.41
C LEU A 52 6.53 -3.42 -5.07
N ASN A 53 7.02 -4.65 -5.02
CA ASN A 53 6.34 -5.76 -5.68
C ASN A 53 5.36 -6.42 -4.71
N SER A 54 4.20 -6.84 -5.20
CA SER A 54 3.23 -7.60 -4.44
C SER A 54 2.74 -8.81 -5.21
N THR A 55 2.82 -9.98 -4.60
CA THR A 55 2.27 -11.23 -5.13
C THR A 55 1.12 -11.67 -4.24
N PHE A 56 -0.03 -11.91 -4.83
CA PHE A 56 -1.23 -12.41 -4.17
C PHE A 56 -1.43 -13.87 -4.56
N THR A 57 -1.59 -14.72 -3.57
CA THR A 57 -1.84 -16.15 -3.76
C THR A 57 -3.14 -16.55 -3.08
N GLU A 58 -3.80 -17.55 -3.64
CA GLU A 58 -4.99 -18.19 -3.06
C GLU A 58 -4.72 -19.69 -3.08
N HIS A 59 -4.76 -20.32 -1.90
CA HIS A 59 -4.43 -21.74 -1.72
C HIS A 59 -3.09 -22.15 -2.37
N GLY A 60 -2.08 -21.28 -2.26
CA GLY A 60 -0.74 -21.50 -2.82
C GLY A 60 -0.61 -21.23 -4.32
N VAL A 61 -1.70 -20.91 -5.03
CA VAL A 61 -1.68 -20.57 -6.45
C VAL A 61 -1.57 -19.05 -6.62
N VAL A 62 -0.62 -18.58 -7.42
CA VAL A 62 -0.49 -17.16 -7.76
C VAL A 62 -1.70 -16.70 -8.57
N LYS A 63 -2.41 -15.69 -8.06
CA LYS A 63 -3.58 -15.09 -8.72
C LYS A 63 -3.29 -13.74 -9.31
N LEU A 64 -2.39 -12.98 -8.70
CA LEU A 64 -2.09 -11.63 -9.12
C LEU A 64 -0.67 -11.26 -8.72
N ILE A 65 0.05 -10.63 -9.65
CA ILE A 65 1.32 -9.99 -9.41
C ILE A 65 1.15 -8.50 -9.72
N LYS A 66 1.64 -7.65 -8.83
CA LYS A 66 1.74 -6.21 -9.00
C LYS A 66 3.21 -5.83 -8.90
N ASP A 67 3.84 -5.60 -10.05
CA ASP A 67 5.25 -5.20 -10.16
C ASP A 67 5.38 -3.68 -10.05
N TYR A 68 4.97 -3.13 -8.91
CA TYR A 68 4.99 -1.69 -8.71
C TYR A 68 6.38 -1.20 -8.28
N ARG A 69 6.61 0.09 -8.45
CA ARG A 69 7.82 0.76 -7.98
C ARG A 69 7.46 1.95 -7.11
N PHE A 70 8.14 2.11 -5.98
CA PHE A 70 8.00 3.30 -5.16
C PHE A 70 9.01 4.35 -5.62
N CYS A 71 8.53 5.49 -6.11
CA CYS A 71 9.33 6.48 -6.80
C CYS A 71 9.29 7.83 -6.11
N ARG A 72 10.39 8.56 -6.28
CA ARG A 72 10.49 9.99 -6.03
C ARG A 72 10.64 10.70 -7.37
N GLY A 73 9.82 11.70 -7.60
CA GLY A 73 9.82 12.52 -8.80
C GLY A 73 10.83 13.65 -8.71
N ARG A 74 10.43 14.87 -9.06
CA ARG A 74 11.37 16.00 -9.23
C ARG A 74 11.91 16.58 -7.92
N ASP A 75 11.24 16.31 -6.81
CA ASP A 75 11.64 16.78 -5.49
C ASP A 75 11.22 15.80 -4.38
N ALA A 76 11.57 16.12 -3.13
CA ALA A 76 11.32 15.28 -1.96
C ALA A 76 9.84 15.05 -1.63
N SER A 77 8.95 15.92 -2.10
CA SER A 77 7.52 15.85 -1.84
C SER A 77 6.74 15.12 -2.94
N ASP A 78 7.31 15.02 -4.13
CA ASP A 78 6.74 14.30 -5.27
C ASP A 78 6.99 12.79 -5.13
N LEU A 79 6.16 12.12 -4.34
CA LEU A 79 6.21 10.67 -4.16
C LEU A 79 5.05 10.00 -4.88
N TYR A 80 5.34 8.90 -5.56
CA TYR A 80 4.32 8.12 -6.26
C TYR A 80 4.67 6.63 -6.33
N ILE A 81 3.65 5.80 -6.48
CA ILE A 81 3.80 4.41 -6.88
C ILE A 81 3.60 4.33 -8.39
N ASP A 82 4.60 3.87 -9.11
CA ASP A 82 4.49 3.54 -10.52
C ASP A 82 3.87 2.16 -10.67
N ALA A 83 2.64 2.12 -11.19
CA ALA A 83 1.88 0.90 -11.46
C ALA A 83 2.08 0.38 -12.90
N GLY A 84 3.12 0.86 -13.60
CA GLY A 84 3.42 0.51 -14.98
C GLY A 84 2.35 1.04 -15.93
N ASN A 85 1.74 0.15 -16.71
CA ASN A 85 0.69 0.51 -17.67
C ASN A 85 -0.57 1.10 -17.01
N ALA A 86 -0.77 0.88 -15.71
CA ALA A 86 -1.86 1.49 -14.95
C ALA A 86 -1.59 2.94 -14.52
N GLY A 87 -0.39 3.46 -14.79
CA GLY A 87 -0.02 4.85 -14.54
C GLY A 87 0.59 5.09 -13.15
N LYS A 88 0.58 6.35 -12.73
CA LYS A 88 1.13 6.81 -11.45
C LYS A 88 0.04 6.91 -10.40
N LEU A 89 0.25 6.30 -9.25
CA LEU A 89 -0.58 6.47 -8.06
C LEU A 89 0.12 7.46 -7.14
N VAL A 90 -0.47 8.63 -6.94
CA VAL A 90 0.08 9.63 -6.01
C VAL A 90 0.04 9.05 -4.60
N VAL A 91 1.15 9.19 -3.87
CA VAL A 91 1.22 8.77 -2.48
C VAL A 91 1.66 9.91 -1.58
N GLN A 92 1.21 9.85 -0.34
CA GLN A 92 1.54 10.83 0.68
C GLN A 92 1.98 10.11 1.96
N TRP A 93 2.96 10.69 2.63
CA TRP A 93 3.28 10.33 3.99
C TRP A 93 2.49 11.20 4.95
N ILE A 94 1.71 10.55 5.81
CA ILE A 94 1.05 11.20 6.94
C ILE A 94 1.59 10.53 8.21
N ASN A 95 2.44 11.27 8.93
CA ASN A 95 3.19 10.75 10.07
C ASN A 95 4.04 9.50 9.70
N ASP A 96 3.67 8.33 10.20
CA ASP A 96 4.31 7.03 10.00
C ASP A 96 3.58 6.15 8.97
N VAL A 97 2.60 6.70 8.24
CA VAL A 97 1.75 5.95 7.31
C VAL A 97 1.97 6.45 5.89
N LEU A 98 2.24 5.51 4.97
CA LEU A 98 2.22 5.76 3.54
C LEU A 98 0.80 5.51 3.03
N ILE A 99 0.20 6.52 2.40
CA ILE A 99 -1.17 6.46 1.90
C ILE A 99 -1.16 6.62 0.40
N SER A 100 -1.88 5.75 -0.31
CA SER A 100 -2.17 5.83 -1.73
C SER A 100 -3.67 5.78 -1.93
N SER A 101 -4.21 6.62 -2.80
CA SER A 101 -5.63 6.57 -3.16
C SER A 101 -5.80 6.65 -4.67
N PHE A 102 -6.70 5.86 -5.24
CA PHE A 102 -6.99 5.87 -6.66
C PHE A 102 -8.43 5.48 -6.96
N LYS A 103 -8.89 5.92 -8.14
CA LYS A 103 -10.23 5.64 -8.67
C LYS A 103 -10.12 4.70 -9.86
N THR A 104 -10.96 3.69 -9.93
CA THR A 104 -11.05 2.81 -11.09
C THR A 104 -12.47 2.26 -11.23
N ASN A 105 -13.07 2.35 -12.42
CA ASN A 105 -14.37 1.76 -12.73
C ASN A 105 -15.49 2.03 -11.69
N GLY A 106 -15.59 3.27 -11.18
CA GLY A 106 -16.59 3.63 -10.16
C GLY A 106 -16.27 3.17 -8.74
N VAL A 107 -15.05 2.68 -8.50
CA VAL A 107 -14.54 2.28 -7.20
C VAL A 107 -13.45 3.25 -6.76
N PHE A 108 -13.52 3.69 -5.50
CA PHE A 108 -12.47 4.42 -4.83
C PHE A 108 -11.73 3.48 -3.88
N THR A 109 -10.42 3.39 -4.04
CA THR A 109 -9.55 2.55 -3.21
C THR A 109 -8.56 3.43 -2.46
N VAL A 110 -8.45 3.21 -1.15
CA VAL A 110 -7.38 3.77 -0.32
C VAL A 110 -6.55 2.62 0.22
N SER A 111 -5.26 2.60 -0.06
CA SER A 111 -4.30 1.71 0.59
C SER A 111 -3.46 2.53 1.57
N SER A 112 -3.33 2.04 2.80
CA SER A 112 -2.43 2.58 3.80
C SER A 112 -1.46 1.51 4.24
N LEU A 113 -0.19 1.86 4.35
CA LEU A 113 0.89 0.98 4.76
C LEU A 113 1.60 1.61 5.96
N ARG A 114 1.84 0.82 7.02
CA ARG A 114 2.52 1.31 8.23
C ARG A 114 3.25 0.19 8.96
N MET A 115 4.34 0.55 9.64
CA MET A 115 4.99 -0.34 10.58
C MET A 115 4.31 -0.32 11.96
N ARG A 116 4.19 -1.49 12.57
CA ARG A 116 3.70 -1.71 13.93
C ARG A 116 4.62 -2.72 14.62
N GLY A 117 5.65 -2.20 15.30
CA GLY A 117 6.72 -3.02 15.87
C GLY A 117 7.50 -3.73 14.75
N ASP A 118 7.44 -5.05 14.73
CA ASP A 118 8.07 -5.95 13.76
C ASP A 118 7.15 -6.33 12.59
N THR A 119 5.94 -5.76 12.54
CA THR A 119 4.87 -6.14 11.60
C THR A 119 4.59 -5.01 10.64
N LEU A 120 4.59 -5.30 9.34
CA LEU A 120 4.11 -4.37 8.31
C LEU A 120 2.60 -4.58 8.14
N VAL A 121 1.82 -3.54 8.37
CA VAL A 121 0.36 -3.59 8.27
C VAL A 121 -0.08 -2.79 7.07
N GLU A 122 -0.83 -3.44 6.18
CA GLU A 122 -1.53 -2.79 5.08
C GLU A 122 -3.04 -2.86 5.32
N GLU A 123 -3.72 -1.73 5.16
CA GLU A 123 -5.18 -1.65 5.16
C GLU A 123 -5.62 -1.10 3.81
N ILE A 124 -6.50 -1.83 3.12
CA ILE A 124 -7.07 -1.44 1.84
C ILE A 124 -8.56 -1.24 2.04
N ILE A 125 -9.02 0.01 1.93
CA ILE A 125 -10.43 0.36 1.98
C ILE A 125 -10.93 0.49 0.54
N ILE A 126 -11.99 -0.24 0.23
CA ILE A 126 -12.66 -0.23 -1.06
C ILE A 126 -14.04 0.39 -0.84
N ALA A 127 -14.35 1.47 -1.53
CA ALA A 127 -15.61 2.18 -1.44
C ALA A 127 -16.18 2.49 -2.82
N GLU A 128 -17.48 2.75 -2.86
CA GLU A 128 -18.12 3.30 -4.06
C GLU A 128 -17.58 4.72 -4.32
N ASP A 129 -17.10 4.96 -5.54
CA ASP A 129 -16.78 6.32 -5.96
C ASP A 129 -18.07 7.09 -6.20
N LYS A 130 -18.24 8.18 -5.46
CA LYS A 130 -19.37 9.08 -5.62
C LYS A 130 -18.86 10.45 -6.05
N PRO A 131 -19.50 11.08 -7.04
CA PRO A 131 -19.15 12.45 -7.40
C PRO A 131 -19.41 13.35 -6.19
N GLY A 132 -18.37 14.07 -5.77
CA GLY A 132 -18.53 15.23 -4.89
C GLY A 132 -18.91 16.44 -5.71
N ASP A 133 -19.71 17.34 -5.12
CA ASP A 133 -19.73 18.73 -5.58
C ASP A 133 -18.71 19.53 -4.74
N GLU A 134 -18.19 20.62 -5.29
CA GLU A 134 -17.13 21.43 -4.66
C GLU A 134 -17.55 22.02 -3.28
N ASN A 135 -18.84 21.97 -2.95
CA ASN A 135 -19.43 22.54 -1.74
C ASN A 135 -20.00 21.49 -0.77
N SER A 136 -19.85 20.19 -1.05
CA SER A 136 -20.43 19.13 -0.23
C SER A 136 -19.42 18.06 0.15
N LEU A 137 -19.48 17.69 1.43
CA LEU A 137 -18.82 16.50 1.93
C LEU A 137 -19.67 15.29 1.54
N VAL A 138 -19.11 14.41 0.72
CA VAL A 138 -19.76 13.14 0.39
C VAL A 138 -19.27 12.06 1.33
N SER A 139 -20.22 11.42 2.02
CA SER A 139 -19.93 10.21 2.79
C SER A 139 -19.73 9.03 1.85
N MET A 140 -18.54 8.45 1.89
CA MET A 140 -18.23 7.23 1.14
C MET A 140 -18.75 6.01 1.89
N ARG A 141 -19.44 5.13 1.16
CA ARG A 141 -19.88 3.85 1.71
C ARG A 141 -18.82 2.78 1.41
N THR A 142 -18.08 2.39 2.44
CA THR A 142 -17.14 1.28 2.36
C THR A 142 -17.87 -0.01 1.97
N HIS A 143 -17.36 -0.65 0.92
CA HIS A 143 -17.79 -1.97 0.46
C HIS A 143 -17.06 -3.06 1.21
N SER A 144 -15.73 -2.95 1.26
CA SER A 144 -14.88 -3.86 2.01
C SER A 144 -13.64 -3.17 2.56
N ILE A 145 -13.09 -3.75 3.62
CA ILE A 145 -11.78 -3.42 4.15
C ILE A 145 -10.95 -4.70 4.13
N HIS A 146 -9.79 -4.66 3.49
CA HIS A 146 -8.84 -5.77 3.53
C HIS A 146 -7.68 -5.38 4.45
N LEU A 147 -7.48 -6.13 5.52
CA LEU A 147 -6.37 -5.97 6.45
C LEU A 147 -5.34 -7.06 6.18
N ILE A 148 -4.10 -6.66 5.92
CA ILE A 148 -2.97 -7.58 5.78
C ILE A 148 -1.94 -7.27 6.86
N LYS A 149 -1.76 -8.21 7.79
CA LYS A 149 -0.69 -8.15 8.79
C LYS A 149 0.45 -9.04 8.31
N MET A 150 1.56 -8.43 7.93
CA MET A 150 2.69 -9.13 7.32
C MET A 150 3.87 -9.21 8.28
N LYS A 151 4.44 -10.41 8.37
CA LYS A 151 5.71 -10.65 9.05
C LYS A 151 6.84 -10.65 8.05
N ARG A 152 8.00 -10.18 8.49
CA ARG A 152 9.22 -10.20 7.68
C ARG A 152 9.61 -11.66 7.44
N ILE A 153 9.88 -12.01 6.18
CA ILE A 153 10.58 -13.24 5.85
C ILE A 153 12.06 -12.94 6.08
N THR A 154 12.62 -13.54 7.12
CA THR A 154 14.06 -13.66 7.27
C THR A 154 14.45 -14.96 6.58
N ASP A 155 15.44 -14.91 5.69
CA ASP A 155 16.07 -16.14 5.22
C ASP A 155 16.69 -16.84 6.44
N GLU A 156 15.99 -17.84 6.99
CA GLU A 156 16.60 -18.80 7.90
C GLU A 156 17.46 -19.73 7.03
N ALA A 157 18.77 -19.52 7.11
CA ALA A 157 19.78 -20.52 6.78
C ALA A 157 20.14 -21.30 8.05
#